data_AF-A0A6V6Z434-F1
#
_entry.id   AF-A0A6V6Z434-F1
#
_cell.length_a   1.000
_cell.length_b   1.000
_cell.length_c   1.000
_cell.angle_alpha   90.00
_cell.angle_beta   90.00
_cell.angle_gamma   90.00
#
_symmetry.space_group_name_H-M   'P 1'
#
loop_
_entity.id
_entity.type
_entity.pdbx_description
1 polymer ?
#
loop_
_entity_poly.entity_id
_entity_poly.type
_entity_poly.pdbx_seq_one_letter_code
_entity_poly.pdbx_strand_id
1 'polypeptide(L)' 'MADQSLLSEETISNKIYFIRGHKVMLDSDLASLYDVETKRLNEQVKRNLS' A
#
# COMPACT_ATOMS: atom_id res chain seq x y z
N MET A 1 -3.92 20.73 12.63
CA MET A 1 -4.71 20.22 11.48
C MET A 1 -3.70 19.53 10.58
N ALA A 2 -3.63 18.19 10.62
CA ALA A 2 -2.66 17.46 9.82
C ALA A 2 -3.10 17.54 8.36
N ASP A 3 -2.30 18.22 7.54
CA ASP A 3 -2.43 18.24 6.09
C ASP A 3 -2.27 16.79 5.61
N GLN A 4 -3.40 16.14 5.32
CA GLN A 4 -3.41 14.87 4.62
C GLN A 4 -2.95 15.18 3.20
N SER A 5 -1.63 15.26 3.01
CA SER A 5 -0.98 15.30 1.72
C SER A 5 -1.60 14.16 0.90
N LEU A 6 -2.53 14.54 0.01
CA LEU A 6 -3.13 13.65 -0.96
C LEU A 6 -1.97 12.96 -1.68
N LEU A 7 -1.78 11.68 -1.40
CA LEU A 7 -0.83 10.85 -2.15
C LEU A 7 -1.12 11.11 -3.63
N SER A 8 -0.16 11.70 -4.34
CA SER A 8 -0.36 12.04 -5.75
C SER A 8 -0.80 10.80 -6.51
N GLU A 9 -1.81 10.94 -7.36
CA GLU A 9 -2.33 9.84 -8.18
C GLU A 9 -1.22 9.16 -8.99
N GLU A 10 -0.21 9.93 -9.39
CA GLU A 10 1.00 9.45 -10.05
C GLU A 10 1.79 8.46 -9.18
N THR A 11 2.01 8.79 -7.90
CA THR A 11 2.72 7.93 -6.95
C THR A 11 2.00 6.60 -6.75
N ILE A 12 0.68 6.62 -6.66
CA ILE A 12 -0.14 5.40 -6.53
C ILE A 12 -0.07 4.60 -7.82
N SER A 13 -0.26 5.24 -8.98
CA SER A 13 -0.28 4.58 -10.28
C SER A 13 1.06 3.90 -10.61
N ASN A 14 2.19 4.53 -10.25
CA ASN A 14 3.52 3.97 -10.43
C ASN A 14 3.79 2.71 -9.58
N LYS A 15 3.00 2.51 -8.51
CA LYS A 15 3.07 1.35 -7.61
C LYS A 15 2.04 0.26 -7.95
N ILE A 16 1.25 0.43 -9.01
CA ILE A 16 0.32 -0.58 -9.51
C ILE A 16 0.98 -1.37 -10.64
N TYR A 17 1.16 -2.67 -10.41
CA TYR A 17 1.69 -3.64 -11.36
C TYR A 17 0.58 -4.41 -12.06
N PHE A 18 0.84 -4.88 -13.28
CA PHE A 18 -0.07 -5.75 -14.00
C PHE A 18 0.48 -7.19 -14.02
N ILE A 19 -0.06 -8.06 -13.17
CA ILE A 19 0.41 -9.44 -13.00
C ILE A 19 -0.73 -10.38 -13.34
N ARG A 20 -0.52 -11.27 -14.32
CA ARG A 20 -1.52 -12.26 -14.77
C ARG A 20 -2.89 -11.65 -15.07
N GLY A 21 -2.93 -10.47 -15.70
CA GLY A 21 -4.18 -9.80 -16.05
C GLY A 21 -4.80 -8.95 -14.93
N HIS A 22 -4.14 -8.83 -13.77
CA HIS A 22 -4.69 -8.15 -12.60
C HIS A 22 -3.82 -6.98 -12.16
N LYS A 23 -4.46 -5.91 -11.70
CA LYS A 23 -3.79 -4.79 -11.03
C LYS A 23 -3.43 -5.21 -9.60
N VAL A 24 -2.15 -5.18 -9.27
CA VAL A 24 -1.59 -5.62 -7.98
C VAL A 24 -0.67 -4.54 -7.44
N MET A 25 -0.76 -4.25 -6.14
CA MET A 25 0.24 -3.44 -5.42
C MET A 25 1.02 -4.36 -4.48
N LEU A 26 2.34 -4.23 -4.46
CA LEU A 26 3.18 -5.01 -3.54
C LEU A 26 3.04 -4.49 -2.12
N ASP A 27 3.17 -5.39 -1.15
CA ASP A 27 3.08 -5.05 0.27
C ASP A 27 4.20 -4.10 0.72
N SER A 28 5.39 -4.18 0.12
CA SER A 28 6.48 -3.21 0.32
C SER A 28 6.12 -1.81 -0.16
N ASP A 29 5.47 -1.68 -1.31
CA ASP A 29 5.04 -0.40 -1.84
C ASP A 29 3.92 0.20 -1.00
N LEU A 30 2.98 -0.64 -0.57
CA LEU A 30 1.88 -0.26 0.30
C LEU A 30 2.41 0.19 1.68
N ALA A 31 3.37 -0.54 2.23
CA ALA A 31 4.03 -0.18 3.49
C ALA A 31 4.75 1.18 3.40
N SER A 32 5.45 1.44 2.28
CA SER A 32 6.08 2.73 2.01
C SER A 32 5.08 3.88 1.85
N LEU A 33 3.90 3.65 1.27
CA LEU A 33 2.86 4.67 1.13
C LEU A 33 2.28 5.10 2.48
N TYR A 34 2.18 4.17 3.43
CA TYR A 34 1.67 4.42 4.77
C TYR A 34 2.76 4.74 5.80
N ASP A 35 4.03 4.80 5.37
CA ASP A 35 5.19 5.00 6.24
C ASP A 35 5.24 4.01 7.41
N VAL A 36 4.97 2.73 7.12
CA VAL A 36 5.00 1.63 8.09
C VAL A 36 5.92 0.52 7.63
N GLU A 37 6.38 -0.30 8.57
CA GLU A 37 7.07 -1.55 8.22
C GLU A 37 6.10 -2.55 7.61
N THR A 38 6.54 -3.29 6.57
CA THR A 38 5.77 -4.37 5.94
C THR A 38 5.29 -5.42 6.95
N LYS A 39 6.07 -5.67 8.01
CA LYS A 39 5.68 -6.55 9.11
C LYS A 39 4.39 -6.09 9.79
N ARG A 40 4.25 -4.78 10.05
CA ARG A 40 3.06 -4.20 10.71
C ARG A 40 1.83 -4.28 9.82
N LEU A 41 2.00 -4.07 8.52
CA LEU A 41 0.95 -4.27 7.54
C LEU A 41 0.47 -5.73 7.54
N ASN A 42 1.40 -6.69 7.48
CA ASN A 42 1.10 -8.12 7.50
C ASN A 42 0.43 -8.58 8.82
N GLU A 43 0.80 -8.00 9.96
CA GLU A 43 0.12 -8.23 11.24
C GLU A 43 -1.33 -7.75 11.22
N GLN A 44 -1.59 -6.55 10.66
CA GLN A 44 -2.94 -6.01 10.54
C GLN A 44 -3.81 -6.84 9.59
N VAL A 45 -3.27 -7.27 8.45
CA VAL A 45 -3.98 -8.14 7.50
C VAL A 45 -4.40 -9.45 8.16
N LYS A 46 -3.50 -10.11 8.89
CA LYS A 46 -3.82 -11.34 9.63
C LYS A 46 -4.90 -11.15 10.67
N ARG A 47 -4.89 -10.02 11.38
CA ARG A 47 -5.92 -9.70 12.39
C ARG A 47 -7.29 -9.45 11.75
N ASN A 48 -7.34 -8.76 10.61
CA ASN A 48 -8.58 -8.36 9.96
C ASN A 48 -9.24 -9.49 9.14
N LEU A 49 -8.47 -10.49 8.72
CA LEU A 49 -8.98 -11.68 8.03
C LEU A 49 -9.50 -12.76 8.99
N SER A 50 -9.39 -12.56 10.30
CA SER A 50 -9.91 -13.48 11.34
C SER A 50 -11.38 -13.28 11.64
#